data_AF-C1MR99-F1
#
_entry.id   AF-C1MR99-F1
#
_cell.length_a   1.000
_cell.length_b   1.000
_cell.length_c   1.000
_cell.angle_alpha   90.00
_cell.angle_beta   90.00
_cell.angle_gamma   90.00
#
_symmetry.space_group_name_H-M   'P 1'
#
loop_
_entity.id
_entity.type
_entity.pdbx_description
1 polymer ?
#
loop_
_entity_poly.entity_id
_entity_poly.type
_entity_poly.pdbx_seq_one_letter_code
_entity_poly.pdbx_strand_id
1 'polypeptide(L)'
;MDVFGQTLAYANYLLDDAFGEAPLERKVPAHAPHLVDVEIMQEVVNKWREEHERTSSHYFRHPMDLQYQSVYLYYLMNAKRGRTSFEFASAFDADGDGELSKRELRYLDAVMTHIFSSSLNMSFGLDSDQGGRGRDEPLPVRVESLLRDETVAAKIDEIVAKEKKYEYEILDADSDDVRFYMIRDAKSAIMNDLEKIRAVPPKFMCLNDDLDVALPPDERARMLTEVRELLETLYPYRSPFELPLEEED
;
A
#
# COMPACT_ATOMS: atom_id res chain seq x y z
N MET A 1 -6.01 -6.20 30.02
CA MET A 1 -5.98 -6.37 28.55
C MET A 1 -6.24 -7.84 28.27
N ASP A 2 -7.19 -8.15 27.40
CA ASP A 2 -7.46 -9.52 26.96
C ASP A 2 -6.32 -10.06 26.08
N VAL A 3 -6.37 -11.34 25.71
CA VAL A 3 -5.29 -11.95 24.92
C VAL A 3 -5.17 -11.28 23.54
N PHE A 4 -6.28 -10.83 22.95
CA PHE A 4 -6.27 -10.09 21.69
C PHE A 4 -5.50 -8.76 21.81
N GLY A 5 -5.81 -7.94 22.82
CA GLY A 5 -5.08 -6.71 23.07
C GLY A 5 -3.58 -6.96 23.31
N GLN A 6 -3.22 -8.06 23.97
CA GLN A 6 -1.82 -8.42 24.19
C GLN A 6 -1.08 -8.73 22.87
N THR A 7 -1.72 -9.47 21.96
CA THR A 7 -1.15 -9.74 20.64
C THR A 7 -0.99 -8.48 19.79
N LEU A 8 -1.90 -7.51 19.91
CA LEU A 8 -1.76 -6.21 19.25
C LEU A 8 -0.58 -5.40 19.83
N ALA A 9 -0.43 -5.40 21.16
CA ALA A 9 0.71 -4.77 21.82
C ALA A 9 2.04 -5.40 21.38
N TYR A 10 2.08 -6.74 21.26
CA TYR A 10 3.25 -7.45 20.77
C TYR A 10 3.56 -7.13 19.29
N ALA A 11 2.55 -7.07 18.43
CA ALA A 11 2.73 -6.66 17.04
C ALA A 11 3.24 -5.22 16.92
N ASN A 12 2.75 -4.29 17.73
CA ASN A 12 3.25 -2.92 17.78
C ASN A 12 4.73 -2.87 18.19
N TYR A 13 5.11 -3.63 19.22
CA TYR A 13 6.50 -3.76 19.63
C TYR A 13 7.40 -4.22 18.48
N LEU A 14 7.00 -5.27 17.74
CA LEU A 14 7.78 -5.77 16.60
C LEU A 14 7.90 -4.74 15.46
N LEU A 15 6.85 -3.94 15.24
CA LEU A 15 6.84 -2.89 14.23
C LEU A 15 7.70 -1.71 14.65
N ASP A 16 7.71 -1.34 15.93
CA ASP A 16 8.56 -0.27 16.47
C ASP A 16 10.04 -0.67 16.44
N ASP A 17 10.36 -1.91 16.79
CA ASP A 17 11.72 -2.45 16.66
C ASP A 17 12.19 -2.46 15.20
N ALA A 18 11.30 -2.84 14.27
CA ALA A 18 11.62 -2.92 12.86
C ALA A 18 11.75 -1.57 12.14
N PHE A 19 10.94 -0.58 12.50
CA PHE A 19 10.76 0.64 11.71
C PHE A 19 10.95 1.94 12.50
N GLY A 20 11.23 1.84 13.80
CA GLY A 20 11.18 2.95 14.74
C GLY A 20 9.78 3.20 15.27
N GLU A 21 9.71 3.97 16.37
CA GLU A 21 8.45 4.34 17.00
C GLU A 21 7.53 5.07 16.01
N ALA A 22 6.28 4.61 15.91
CA ALA A 22 5.31 5.25 15.03
C ALA A 22 5.03 6.68 15.49
N PRO A 23 5.02 7.68 14.58
CA PRO A 23 4.75 9.07 14.93
C PRO A 23 3.30 9.30 15.39
N LEU A 24 2.40 8.37 15.06
CA LEU A 24 1.01 8.34 15.49
C LEU A 24 0.67 6.93 15.95
N GLU A 25 -0.30 6.83 16.86
CA GLU A 25 -0.80 5.55 17.34
C GLU A 25 -1.35 4.70 16.19
N ARG A 26 -0.86 3.47 16.09
CA ARG A 26 -1.33 2.49 15.10
C ARG A 26 -2.79 2.14 15.38
N LYS A 27 -3.63 2.24 14.35
CA LYS A 27 -5.04 1.85 14.39
C LYS A 27 -5.16 0.34 14.33
N VAL A 28 -6.19 -0.18 14.99
CA VAL A 28 -6.55 -1.59 14.89
C VAL A 28 -7.29 -1.80 13.58
N PRO A 29 -6.78 -2.67 12.69
CA PRO A 29 -7.49 -2.99 11.46
C PRO A 29 -8.89 -3.58 11.75
N ALA A 30 -9.89 -3.17 10.97
CA ALA A 30 -11.27 -3.64 11.14
C ALA A 30 -11.41 -5.12 10.77
N HIS A 31 -12.41 -5.81 11.34
CA HIS A 31 -12.75 -7.17 10.95
C HIS A 31 -13.52 -7.15 9.61
N ALA A 32 -12.79 -7.06 8.51
CA ALA A 32 -13.33 -7.02 7.15
C ALA A 32 -12.54 -7.98 6.24
N PRO A 33 -13.00 -8.25 5.01
CA PRO A 33 -12.15 -8.89 4.01
C PRO A 33 -10.91 -8.02 3.73
N HIS A 34 -9.73 -8.65 3.69
CA HIS A 34 -8.48 -8.02 3.31
C HIS A 34 -7.94 -8.66 2.03
N LEU A 35 -7.55 -7.81 1.09
CA LEU A 35 -6.74 -8.26 -0.03
C LEU A 35 -5.28 -8.26 0.40
N VAL A 36 -4.66 -9.44 0.27
CA VAL A 36 -3.28 -9.69 0.68
C VAL A 36 -2.51 -10.11 -0.55
N ASP A 37 -1.45 -9.36 -0.84
CA ASP A 37 -0.46 -9.77 -1.83
C ASP A 37 0.42 -10.87 -1.22
N VAL A 38 0.50 -12.01 -1.91
CA VAL A 38 1.20 -13.20 -1.42
C VAL A 38 2.71 -12.95 -1.32
N GLU A 39 3.28 -12.16 -2.22
CA GLU A 39 4.72 -11.87 -2.20
C GLU A 39 5.06 -10.96 -1.01
N ILE A 40 4.25 -9.92 -0.79
CA ILE A 40 4.43 -9.02 0.38
C ILE A 40 4.23 -9.80 1.69
N MET A 41 3.22 -10.67 1.76
CA MET A 41 3.01 -11.51 2.95
C MET A 41 4.19 -12.47 3.17
N GLN A 42 4.78 -13.01 2.11
CA GLN A 42 5.97 -13.84 2.24
C GLN A 42 7.17 -13.06 2.79
N GLU A 43 7.32 -11.79 2.42
CA GLU A 43 8.32 -10.89 3.00
C GLU A 43 8.07 -10.64 4.49
N VAL A 44 6.82 -10.39 4.88
CA VAL A 44 6.39 -10.23 6.29
C VAL A 44 6.74 -11.49 7.10
N VAL A 45 6.38 -12.67 6.59
CA VAL A 45 6.70 -13.95 7.24
C VAL A 45 8.21 -14.16 7.33
N ASN A 46 8.97 -13.81 6.28
CA ASN A 46 10.42 -13.93 6.31
C ASN A 46 11.07 -12.97 7.33
N LYS A 47 10.53 -11.77 7.48
CA LYS A 47 11.03 -10.77 8.43
C LYS A 47 10.83 -11.19 9.88
N TRP A 48 9.68 -11.78 10.20
CA TRP A 48 9.31 -12.24 11.54
C TRP A 48 9.13 -13.76 11.57
N ARG A 49 10.14 -14.48 11.07
CA ARG A 49 10.08 -15.93 10.86
C ARG A 49 9.90 -16.70 12.17
N GLU A 50 10.65 -16.33 13.20
CA GLU A 50 10.56 -16.98 14.51
C GLU A 50 9.20 -16.75 15.15
N GLU A 51 8.67 -15.53 15.06
CA GLU A 51 7.34 -15.20 15.57
C GLU A 51 6.24 -15.89 14.78
N HIS A 52 6.40 -16.04 13.45
CA HIS A 52 5.51 -16.82 12.61
C HIS A 52 5.49 -18.30 13.01
N GLU A 53 6.66 -18.93 13.14
CA GLU A 53 6.78 -20.34 13.54
C GLU A 53 6.16 -20.57 14.92
N ARG A 54 6.40 -19.67 15.86
CA ARG A 54 5.77 -19.72 17.20
C ARG A 54 4.26 -19.57 17.11
N THR A 55 3.76 -18.57 16.38
CA THR A 55 2.31 -18.33 16.19
C THR A 55 1.63 -19.56 15.59
N SER A 56 2.22 -20.14 14.56
CA SER A 56 1.70 -21.33 13.87
C SER A 56 1.74 -22.60 14.74
N SER A 57 2.52 -22.61 15.83
CA SER A 57 2.58 -23.75 16.76
C SER A 57 1.46 -23.75 17.80
N HIS A 58 0.75 -22.64 17.99
CA HIS A 58 -0.30 -22.51 18.99
C HIS A 58 -1.67 -22.95 18.46
N TYR A 59 -2.38 -23.75 19.24
CA TYR A 59 -3.77 -24.15 18.93
C TYR A 59 -4.80 -23.06 19.25
N PHE A 60 -4.50 -22.20 20.23
CA PHE A 60 -5.35 -21.10 20.66
C PHE A 60 -4.50 -19.83 20.75
N ARG A 61 -5.15 -18.66 20.59
CA ARG A 61 -4.47 -17.37 20.64
C ARG A 61 -3.59 -17.26 21.87
N HIS A 62 -2.34 -16.90 21.66
CA HIS A 62 -1.32 -16.69 22.67
C HIS A 62 -0.86 -15.22 22.65
N PRO A 63 -0.50 -14.60 23.79
CA PRO A 63 -0.12 -13.18 23.87
C PRO A 63 1.00 -12.71 22.93
N MET A 64 1.84 -13.65 22.46
CA MET A 64 2.97 -13.38 21.57
C MET A 64 2.75 -13.85 20.13
N ASP A 65 1.49 -14.05 19.75
CA ASP A 65 1.12 -14.34 18.36
C ASP A 65 1.25 -13.10 17.48
N LEU A 66 1.67 -13.32 16.24
CA LEU A 66 1.60 -12.31 15.20
C LEU A 66 0.15 -11.96 14.88
N GLN A 67 -0.18 -10.67 14.98
CA GLN A 67 -1.38 -10.12 14.36
C GLN A 67 -1.11 -9.86 12.88
N TYR A 68 -1.26 -10.91 12.05
CA TYR A 68 -0.90 -10.88 10.61
C TYR A 68 -1.45 -9.66 9.86
N GLN A 69 -2.70 -9.30 10.12
CA GLN A 69 -3.34 -8.14 9.49
C GLN A 69 -2.62 -6.83 9.86
N SER A 70 -2.28 -6.64 11.14
CA SER A 70 -1.54 -5.47 11.61
C SER A 70 -0.13 -5.45 11.05
N VAL A 71 0.63 -6.55 11.18
CA VAL A 71 2.02 -6.57 10.71
C VAL A 71 2.11 -6.43 9.20
N TYR A 72 1.17 -6.99 8.43
CA TYR A 72 1.12 -6.82 6.98
C TYR A 72 0.88 -5.37 6.56
N LEU A 73 -0.19 -4.73 7.06
CA LEU A 73 -0.54 -3.37 6.67
C LEU A 73 0.58 -2.39 7.04
N TYR A 74 1.11 -2.51 8.26
CA TYR A 74 2.17 -1.61 8.71
C TYR A 74 3.54 -1.95 8.10
N TYR A 75 3.80 -3.20 7.71
CA TYR A 75 4.95 -3.52 6.87
C TYR A 75 4.83 -2.85 5.51
N LEU A 76 3.70 -2.98 4.83
CA LEU A 76 3.46 -2.36 3.52
C LEU A 76 3.69 -0.84 3.58
N MET A 77 3.16 -0.17 4.60
CA MET A 77 3.31 1.29 4.79
C MET A 77 4.73 1.74 5.18
N ASN A 78 5.56 0.85 5.73
CA ASN A 78 6.85 1.24 6.33
C ASN A 78 8.09 0.57 5.75
N ALA A 79 7.93 -0.51 4.99
CA ALA A 79 9.02 -1.17 4.30
C ALA A 79 9.78 -0.16 3.45
N LYS A 80 11.10 -0.09 3.66
CA LYS A 80 11.99 0.77 2.90
C LYS A 80 12.47 0.02 1.67
N ARG A 81 12.68 0.72 0.56
CA ARG A 81 13.17 0.10 -0.67
C ARG A 81 14.57 -0.50 -0.47
N GLY A 82 15.37 0.12 0.40
CA GLY A 82 16.66 -0.43 0.84
C GLY A 82 17.76 -0.39 -0.23
N ARG A 83 17.59 0.41 -1.30
CA ARG A 83 18.66 0.66 -2.26
C ARG A 83 19.78 1.46 -1.61
N THR A 84 20.99 1.34 -2.14
CA THR A 84 22.14 2.15 -1.74
C THR A 84 22.13 3.50 -2.46
N SER A 85 22.87 4.48 -1.94
CA SER A 85 23.07 5.78 -2.60
C SER A 85 23.77 5.65 -3.95
N PHE A 86 24.59 4.61 -4.11
CA PHE A 86 25.15 4.21 -5.40
C PHE A 86 24.06 3.74 -6.37
N GLU A 87 23.25 2.76 -6.00
CA GLU A 87 22.12 2.30 -6.83
C GLU A 87 21.12 3.43 -7.15
N PHE A 88 20.92 4.37 -6.21
CA PHE A 88 20.13 5.57 -6.47
C PHE A 88 20.74 6.43 -7.56
N ALA A 89 22.01 6.81 -7.41
CA ALA A 89 22.69 7.71 -8.35
C ALA A 89 22.90 7.05 -9.72
N SER A 90 23.24 5.77 -9.76
CA SER A 90 23.37 4.98 -10.99
C SER A 90 22.06 4.85 -11.77
N ALA A 91 20.89 5.00 -11.14
CA ALA A 91 19.62 4.98 -11.87
C ALA A 91 19.43 6.19 -12.80
N PHE A 92 20.26 7.23 -12.66
CA PHE A 92 20.26 8.41 -13.52
C PHE A 92 21.28 8.31 -14.66
N ASP A 93 22.16 7.32 -14.66
CA ASP A 93 23.03 6.96 -15.78
C ASP A 93 22.20 6.19 -16.81
N ALA A 94 21.60 6.92 -17.75
CA ALA A 94 20.57 6.42 -18.63
C ALA A 94 21.15 5.63 -19.81
N ASP A 95 22.37 5.95 -20.24
CA ASP A 95 23.08 5.21 -21.29
C ASP A 95 24.05 4.15 -20.74
N GLY A 96 24.29 4.14 -19.43
CA GLY A 96 25.03 3.09 -18.73
C GLY A 96 26.54 3.16 -18.93
N ASP A 97 27.07 4.35 -19.24
CA ASP A 97 28.49 4.55 -19.52
C ASP A 97 29.36 4.72 -18.25
N GLY A 98 28.72 4.79 -17.08
CA GLY A 98 29.35 4.95 -15.76
C GLY A 98 29.59 6.41 -15.37
N GLU A 99 29.19 7.37 -16.19
CA GLU A 99 29.36 8.81 -15.99
C GLU A 99 28.03 9.55 -16.21
N LEU A 100 27.72 10.52 -15.35
CA LEU A 100 26.53 11.34 -15.53
C LEU A 100 26.86 12.53 -16.43
N SER A 101 26.27 12.54 -17.62
CA SER A 101 26.33 13.67 -18.54
C SER A 101 25.60 14.90 -17.98
N LYS A 102 25.77 16.06 -18.62
CA LYS A 102 25.03 17.29 -18.28
C LYS A 102 23.50 17.07 -18.25
N ARG A 103 22.96 16.24 -19.15
CA ARG A 103 21.52 15.98 -19.22
C ARG A 103 21.04 15.15 -18.04
N GLU A 104 21.81 14.15 -17.63
CA GLU A 104 21.48 13.26 -16.52
C GLU A 104 21.67 13.93 -15.17
N LEU A 105 22.71 14.76 -15.02
CA LEU A 105 22.88 15.61 -13.84
C LEU A 105 21.72 16.60 -13.68
N ARG A 106 21.19 17.15 -14.78
CA ARG A 106 19.98 18.00 -14.73
C ARG A 106 18.74 17.20 -14.33
N TYR A 107 18.63 15.93 -14.75
CA TYR A 107 17.53 15.08 -14.33
C TYR A 107 17.60 14.75 -12.83
N LEU A 108 18.79 14.36 -12.35
CA LEU A 108 19.05 14.15 -10.93
C LEU A 108 18.72 15.41 -10.12
N ASP A 109 19.23 16.57 -10.52
CA ASP A 109 19.00 17.85 -9.83
C ASP A 109 17.51 18.23 -9.78
N ALA A 110 16.77 18.02 -10.87
CA ALA A 110 15.33 18.24 -10.90
C ALA A 110 14.58 17.36 -9.90
N VAL A 111 14.93 16.06 -9.83
CA VAL A 111 14.33 15.13 -8.85
C VAL A 111 14.68 15.55 -7.43
N MET A 112 15.95 15.83 -7.15
CA MET A 112 16.39 16.23 -5.82
C MET A 112 15.76 17.57 -5.37
N THR A 113 15.64 18.54 -6.27
CA THR A 113 15.00 19.83 -6.00
C THR A 113 13.51 19.65 -5.70
N HIS A 114 12.82 18.79 -6.44
CA HIS A 114 11.41 18.49 -6.18
C HIS A 114 11.21 17.86 -4.80
N ILE A 115 12.13 16.98 -4.38
CA ILE A 115 12.05 16.31 -3.07
C ILE A 115 12.39 17.25 -1.91
N PHE A 116 13.41 18.12 -2.05
CA PHE A 116 13.94 18.92 -0.94
C PHE A 116 13.44 20.37 -0.86
N SER A 117 12.62 20.83 -1.82
CA SER A 117 12.19 22.24 -1.94
C SER A 117 13.34 23.26 -1.87
N SER A 118 14.57 22.81 -2.07
CA SER A 118 15.79 23.58 -2.04
C SER A 118 16.59 23.16 -3.26
N SER A 119 16.93 24.13 -4.10
CA SER A 119 17.89 23.89 -5.16
C SER A 119 19.14 23.37 -4.51
N LEU A 120 19.53 22.18 -4.92
CA LEU A 120 20.92 21.84 -4.88
C LEU A 120 21.60 22.85 -5.80
N ASN A 121 22.14 23.93 -5.23
CA ASN A 121 23.20 24.69 -5.90
C ASN A 121 24.44 23.79 -5.94
N MET A 122 24.32 22.65 -6.62
CA MET A 122 25.46 21.92 -7.09
C MET A 122 26.18 22.86 -8.02
N SER A 123 27.38 23.26 -7.60
CA SER A 123 28.33 24.04 -8.37
C SER A 123 28.86 23.25 -9.59
N PHE A 124 27.97 22.62 -10.38
CA PHE A 124 28.29 22.07 -11.69
C PHE A 124 28.23 23.14 -12.79
N GLY A 125 28.05 24.42 -12.44
CA GLY A 125 27.94 25.50 -13.43
C GLY A 125 26.72 25.35 -14.34
N LEU A 126 25.63 24.79 -13.82
CA LEU A 126 24.39 24.59 -14.59
C LEU A 126 23.55 25.89 -14.73
N ASP A 127 23.86 26.92 -13.95
CA ASP A 127 23.32 28.26 -14.11
C ASP A 127 24.15 29.10 -15.09
N SER A 128 23.79 29.02 -16.37
CA SER A 128 23.72 30.21 -17.22
C SER A 128 23.06 29.87 -18.56
N ASP A 129 21.74 30.03 -18.64
CA ASP A 129 21.06 30.31 -19.90
C ASP A 129 21.13 31.82 -20.20
N GLN A 130 22.34 32.37 -20.21
CA GLN A 130 22.61 33.68 -20.77
C GLN A 130 23.49 33.51 -21.99
N GLY A 131 22.92 33.84 -23.15
CA GLY A 131 23.53 33.73 -24.46
C GLY A 131 24.99 34.18 -24.49
N GLY A 132 25.87 33.20 -24.62
CA GLY A 132 27.30 33.41 -24.74
C GLY A 132 27.93 32.18 -25.39
N ARG A 133 28.34 32.33 -26.65
CA ARG A 133 29.14 31.34 -27.37
C ARG A 133 30.40 31.00 -26.55
N GLY A 134 30.60 29.72 -26.27
CA GLY A 134 31.87 29.15 -25.82
C GLY A 134 32.09 29.19 -24.30
N ARG A 135 31.53 28.21 -23.57
CA ARG A 135 32.13 27.67 -22.35
C ARG A 135 31.96 26.16 -22.37
N ASP A 136 33.02 25.44 -22.02
CA ASP A 136 33.13 23.99 -22.08
C ASP A 136 31.90 23.33 -21.44
N GLU A 137 31.36 22.32 -22.13
CA GLU A 137 30.31 21.48 -21.58
C GLU A 137 30.82 20.87 -20.25
N PRO A 138 30.05 20.90 -19.15
CA PRO A 138 30.46 20.27 -17.91
C PRO A 138 30.88 18.83 -18.21
N LEU A 139 32.11 18.48 -17.83
CA LEU A 139 32.62 17.13 -18.04
C LEU A 139 31.68 16.12 -17.36
N PRO A 140 31.44 14.96 -17.98
CA PRO A 140 30.70 13.88 -17.35
C PRO A 140 31.29 13.54 -15.97
N VAL A 141 30.42 13.25 -15.01
CA VAL A 141 30.81 13.00 -13.62
C VAL A 141 30.54 11.54 -13.28
N ARG A 142 31.59 10.77 -12.97
CA ARG A 142 31.45 9.41 -12.44
C ARG A 142 30.55 9.37 -11.23
N VAL A 143 29.66 8.38 -11.16
CA VAL A 143 28.73 8.19 -10.04
C VAL A 143 29.48 8.11 -8.70
N GLU A 144 30.62 7.42 -8.66
CA GLU A 144 31.43 7.33 -7.44
C GLU A 144 32.03 8.68 -7.04
N SER A 145 32.37 9.53 -8.01
CA SER A 145 32.89 10.88 -7.75
C SER A 145 31.80 11.79 -7.22
N LEU A 146 30.57 11.65 -7.73
CA LEU A 146 29.40 12.38 -7.21
C LEU A 146 29.17 12.08 -5.72
N LEU A 147 29.26 10.81 -5.33
CA LEU A 147 29.04 10.36 -3.95
C LEU A 147 30.23 10.63 -3.00
N ARG A 148 31.36 11.14 -3.49
CA ARG A 148 32.45 11.64 -2.63
C ARG A 148 32.18 13.04 -2.10
N ASP A 149 31.28 13.78 -2.72
CA ASP A 149 30.83 15.06 -2.19
C ASP A 149 29.92 14.80 -0.99
N GLU A 150 30.36 15.20 0.21
CA GLU A 150 29.63 14.95 1.46
C GLU A 150 28.23 15.57 1.46
N THR A 151 28.04 16.71 0.80
CA THR A 151 26.74 17.39 0.76
C THR A 151 25.77 16.65 -0.15
N VAL A 152 26.25 16.18 -1.30
CA VAL A 152 25.44 15.35 -2.22
C VAL A 152 25.11 14.02 -1.60
N ALA A 153 26.12 13.32 -1.09
CA ALA A 153 25.96 12.01 -0.47
C ALA A 153 24.93 12.07 0.67
N ALA A 154 25.05 13.05 1.58
CA ALA A 154 24.10 13.21 2.68
C ALA A 154 22.66 13.44 2.20
N LYS A 155 22.46 14.23 1.13
CA LYS A 155 21.12 14.45 0.56
C LYS A 155 20.58 13.19 -0.13
N ILE A 156 21.40 12.46 -0.88
CA ILE A 156 20.98 11.20 -1.50
C ILE A 156 20.65 10.16 -0.41
N ASP A 157 21.49 10.05 0.61
CA ASP A 157 21.25 9.18 1.77
C ASP A 157 19.90 9.49 2.44
N GLU A 158 19.56 10.77 2.59
CA GLU A 158 18.27 11.19 3.15
C GLU A 158 17.08 10.77 2.25
N ILE A 159 17.20 10.90 0.92
CA ILE A 159 16.16 10.42 -0.02
C ILE A 159 15.98 8.92 0.12
N VAL A 160 17.09 8.18 -0.01
CA VAL A 160 17.12 6.73 0.02
C VAL A 160 16.58 6.19 1.35
N ALA A 161 16.91 6.84 2.47
CA ALA A 161 16.43 6.45 3.79
C ALA A 161 14.93 6.65 3.99
N LYS A 162 14.30 7.55 3.24
CA LYS A 162 12.85 7.86 3.27
C LYS A 162 12.06 7.11 2.19
N GLU A 163 12.73 6.56 1.19
CA GLU A 163 12.10 5.87 0.08
C GLU A 163 11.37 4.60 0.55
N LYS A 164 10.05 4.61 0.36
CA LYS A 164 9.19 3.47 0.64
C LYS A 164 9.32 2.43 -0.48
N LYS A 165 9.25 1.16 -0.08
CA LYS A 165 9.26 0.03 -1.00
C LYS A 165 7.94 -0.06 -1.77
N TYR A 166 6.83 0.18 -1.06
CA TYR A 166 5.48 0.11 -1.60
C TYR A 166 4.80 1.47 -1.53
N GLU A 167 4.05 1.78 -2.58
CA GLU A 167 3.11 2.89 -2.57
C GLU A 167 1.86 2.49 -1.81
N TYR A 168 1.27 3.46 -1.10
CA TYR A 168 0.02 3.27 -0.41
C TYR A 168 -0.75 4.59 -0.33
N GLU A 169 -2.06 4.46 -0.22
CA GLU A 169 -2.97 5.58 0.03
C GLU A 169 -3.86 5.22 1.21
N ILE A 170 -4.05 6.18 2.11
CA ILE A 170 -5.05 6.06 3.17
C ILE A 170 -6.29 6.80 2.68
N LEU A 171 -7.35 6.05 2.40
CA LEU A 171 -8.64 6.63 2.03
C LEU A 171 -9.40 7.05 3.29
N ASP A 172 -10.11 8.18 3.18
CA ASP A 172 -11.04 8.61 4.21
C ASP A 172 -12.18 7.60 4.38
N ALA A 173 -12.72 7.51 5.60
CA ALA A 173 -13.82 6.59 5.91
C ALA A 173 -15.07 6.85 5.05
N ASP A 174 -15.25 8.08 4.58
CA ASP A 174 -16.38 8.49 3.75
C ASP A 174 -16.13 8.26 2.23
N SER A 175 -14.94 7.78 1.83
CA SER A 175 -14.59 7.54 0.42
C SER A 175 -15.55 6.54 -0.24
N ASP A 176 -16.14 6.92 -1.38
CA ASP A 176 -17.02 6.05 -2.19
C ASP A 176 -16.33 4.83 -2.79
N ASP A 177 -15.01 4.72 -2.69
CA ASP A 177 -14.24 3.60 -3.22
C ASP A 177 -14.48 2.28 -2.46
N VAL A 178 -14.79 2.35 -1.16
CA VAL A 178 -15.03 1.17 -0.32
C VAL A 178 -16.36 1.31 0.41
N ARG A 179 -17.26 0.34 0.26
CA ARG A 179 -18.60 0.39 0.84
C ARG A 179 -19.01 -0.93 1.50
N PHE A 180 -19.61 -0.84 2.67
CA PHE A 180 -20.19 -1.97 3.39
C PHE A 180 -21.70 -1.79 3.46
N TYR A 181 -22.46 -2.71 2.87
CA TYR A 181 -23.91 -2.68 2.82
C TYR A 181 -24.48 -3.81 3.67
N MET A 182 -25.27 -3.44 4.67
CA MET A 182 -25.97 -4.39 5.54
C MET A 182 -27.39 -4.58 4.98
N ILE A 183 -27.67 -5.75 4.41
CA ILE A 183 -28.97 -6.05 3.79
C ILE A 183 -29.88 -6.62 4.88
N ARG A 184 -30.76 -5.78 5.45
CA ARG A 184 -31.55 -6.14 6.65
C ARG A 184 -33.03 -6.42 6.39
N ASP A 185 -33.65 -5.71 5.46
CA ASP A 185 -35.08 -5.78 5.15
C ASP A 185 -35.37 -5.23 3.74
N ALA A 186 -36.61 -5.32 3.25
CA ALA A 186 -36.99 -4.81 1.92
C ALA A 186 -37.40 -3.32 1.89
N LYS A 187 -36.85 -2.50 2.80
CA LYS A 187 -37.19 -1.06 2.83
C LYS A 187 -36.61 -0.32 1.62
N SER A 188 -37.22 0.81 1.31
CA SER A 188 -36.79 1.69 0.22
C SER A 188 -35.34 2.15 0.33
N ALA A 189 -34.77 2.23 1.53
CA ALA A 189 -33.38 2.62 1.74
C ALA A 189 -32.39 1.62 1.11
N ILE A 190 -32.55 0.32 1.34
CA ILE A 190 -31.63 -0.68 0.76
C ILE A 190 -31.80 -0.75 -0.75
N MET A 191 -33.02 -0.65 -1.25
CA MET A 191 -33.29 -0.63 -2.70
C MET A 191 -32.61 0.56 -3.37
N ASN A 192 -32.65 1.74 -2.73
CA ASN A 192 -31.93 2.92 -3.23
C ASN A 192 -30.40 2.70 -3.21
N ASP A 193 -29.88 1.98 -2.22
CA ASP A 193 -28.45 1.68 -2.16
C ASP A 193 -28.04 0.68 -3.24
N LEU A 194 -28.84 -0.36 -3.52
CA LEU A 194 -28.62 -1.26 -4.67
C LEU A 194 -28.61 -0.49 -6.00
N GLU A 195 -29.56 0.44 -6.20
CA GLU A 195 -29.59 1.30 -7.39
C GLU A 195 -28.36 2.22 -7.49
N LYS A 196 -27.87 2.77 -6.37
CA LYS A 196 -26.63 3.55 -6.38
C LYS A 196 -25.43 2.70 -6.79
N ILE A 197 -25.35 1.47 -6.29
CA ILE A 197 -24.28 0.53 -6.69
C ILE A 197 -24.36 0.27 -8.19
N ARG A 198 -25.55 0.08 -8.76
CA ARG A 198 -25.73 -0.07 -10.23
C ARG A 198 -25.23 1.15 -10.99
N ALA A 199 -25.53 2.35 -10.51
CA ALA A 199 -25.17 3.59 -11.18
C ALA A 199 -23.67 3.91 -11.09
N VAL A 200 -23.08 3.72 -9.91
CA VAL A 200 -21.67 4.00 -9.62
C VAL A 200 -21.13 2.89 -8.71
N PRO A 201 -20.65 1.77 -9.29
CA PRO A 201 -20.12 0.67 -8.50
C PRO A 201 -18.85 1.12 -7.74
N PRO A 202 -18.74 0.85 -6.43
CA PRO A 202 -17.51 1.11 -5.68
C PRO A 202 -16.40 0.17 -6.14
N LYS A 203 -15.13 0.54 -5.91
CA LYS A 203 -13.97 -0.33 -6.20
C LYS A 203 -14.04 -1.62 -5.38
N PHE A 204 -14.45 -1.50 -4.12
CA PHE A 204 -14.68 -2.62 -3.22
C PHE A 204 -16.03 -2.49 -2.53
N MET A 205 -16.83 -3.56 -2.57
CA MET A 205 -18.04 -3.66 -1.76
C MET A 205 -18.09 -4.94 -0.94
N CYS A 206 -18.65 -4.83 0.25
CA CYS A 206 -19.10 -5.96 1.06
C CYS A 206 -20.62 -5.89 1.15
N LEU A 207 -21.30 -6.93 0.68
CA LEU A 207 -22.73 -7.14 0.88
C LEU A 207 -22.90 -8.18 1.99
N ASN A 208 -23.49 -7.79 3.11
CA ASN A 208 -23.75 -8.71 4.21
C ASN A 208 -25.24 -9.09 4.26
N ASP A 209 -25.52 -10.39 4.24
CA ASP A 209 -26.86 -10.95 4.39
C ASP A 209 -27.26 -10.94 5.88
N ASP A 210 -27.80 -9.80 6.32
CA ASP A 210 -28.37 -9.60 7.65
C ASP A 210 -29.91 -9.70 7.61
N LEU A 211 -30.48 -10.43 6.63
CA LEU A 211 -31.92 -10.50 6.47
C LEU A 211 -32.58 -11.10 7.72
N ASP A 212 -33.47 -10.33 8.34
CA ASP A 212 -34.17 -10.75 9.55
C ASP A 212 -34.90 -12.08 9.30
N VAL A 213 -34.62 -13.07 10.16
CA VAL A 213 -35.23 -14.41 10.13
C VAL A 213 -36.75 -14.37 10.26
N ALA A 214 -37.30 -13.28 10.82
CA ALA A 214 -38.72 -13.05 10.92
C ALA A 214 -39.38 -12.50 9.64
N LEU A 215 -38.60 -12.16 8.60
CA LEU A 215 -39.16 -11.66 7.34
C LEU A 215 -40.06 -12.72 6.67
N PRO A 216 -41.20 -12.31 6.11
CA PRO A 216 -42.03 -13.18 5.29
C PRO A 216 -41.21 -13.85 4.17
N PRO A 217 -41.46 -15.14 3.85
CA PRO A 217 -40.68 -15.86 2.83
C PRO A 217 -40.66 -15.20 1.46
N ASP A 218 -41.77 -14.59 1.05
CA ASP A 218 -41.90 -13.86 -0.22
C ASP A 218 -41.07 -12.57 -0.24
N GLU A 219 -41.03 -11.83 0.87
CA GLU A 219 -40.21 -10.63 1.01
C GLU A 219 -38.71 -10.97 1.01
N ARG A 220 -38.33 -12.03 1.73
CA ARG A 220 -36.96 -12.58 1.71
C ARG A 220 -36.55 -13.02 0.30
N ALA A 221 -37.40 -13.78 -0.39
CA ALA A 221 -37.12 -14.25 -1.74
C ALA A 221 -36.92 -13.07 -2.70
N ARG A 222 -37.79 -12.05 -2.64
CA ARG A 222 -37.65 -10.82 -3.45
C ARG A 222 -36.32 -10.12 -3.19
N MET A 223 -35.90 -9.97 -1.94
CA MET A 223 -34.61 -9.34 -1.60
C MET A 223 -33.42 -10.11 -2.16
N LEU A 224 -33.44 -11.43 -2.05
CA LEU A 224 -32.37 -12.27 -2.60
C LEU A 224 -32.33 -12.20 -4.14
N THR A 225 -33.48 -12.10 -4.81
CA THR A 225 -33.54 -11.88 -6.27
C THR A 225 -32.90 -10.55 -6.66
N GLU A 226 -33.20 -9.45 -5.98
CA GLU A 226 -32.62 -8.14 -6.29
C GLU A 226 -31.09 -8.11 -6.13
N VAL A 227 -30.59 -8.74 -5.07
CA VAL A 227 -29.14 -8.86 -4.81
C VAL A 227 -28.49 -9.76 -5.86
N ARG A 228 -29.14 -10.88 -6.23
CA ARG A 228 -28.67 -11.75 -7.31
C ARG A 228 -28.58 -11.00 -8.63
N GLU A 229 -29.63 -10.29 -9.02
CA GLU A 229 -29.66 -9.51 -10.26
C GLU A 229 -28.59 -8.42 -10.27
N LEU A 230 -28.35 -7.74 -9.14
CA LEU A 230 -27.24 -6.80 -9.00
C LEU A 230 -25.89 -7.50 -9.26
N LEU A 231 -25.63 -8.62 -8.59
CA LEU A 231 -24.36 -9.33 -8.70
C LEU A 231 -24.15 -9.92 -10.10
N GLU A 232 -25.17 -10.50 -10.71
CA GLU A 232 -25.12 -11.02 -12.09
C GLU A 232 -24.93 -9.89 -13.12
N THR A 233 -25.44 -8.69 -12.83
CA THR A 233 -25.22 -7.50 -13.68
C THR A 233 -23.77 -7.02 -13.62
N LEU A 234 -23.18 -6.95 -12.42
CA LEU A 234 -21.83 -6.43 -12.22
C LEU A 234 -20.74 -7.48 -12.49
N TYR A 235 -21.04 -8.75 -12.20
CA TYR A 235 -20.12 -9.88 -12.27
C TYR A 235 -20.80 -11.06 -12.98
N PRO A 236 -20.98 -10.99 -14.31
CA PRO A 236 -21.71 -12.01 -15.07
C PRO A 236 -21.00 -13.36 -15.14
N TYR A 237 -19.73 -13.42 -14.75
CA TYR A 237 -18.94 -14.64 -14.71
C TYR A 237 -18.72 -15.05 -13.26
N ARG A 238 -19.01 -16.32 -12.97
CA ARG A 238 -18.77 -16.91 -11.66
C ARG A 238 -17.29 -16.93 -11.33
N SER A 239 -16.98 -16.64 -10.08
CA SER A 239 -15.63 -16.79 -9.54
C SER A 239 -15.21 -18.26 -9.56
N PRO A 240 -13.94 -18.57 -9.86
CA PRO A 240 -13.42 -19.94 -9.81
C PRO A 240 -13.41 -20.53 -8.39
N PHE A 241 -13.64 -19.69 -7.36
CA PHE A 241 -13.77 -20.10 -5.97
C PHE A 241 -15.21 -20.42 -5.56
N GLU A 242 -16.19 -20.14 -6.42
CA GLU A 242 -17.57 -20.54 -6.14
C GLU A 242 -17.74 -22.05 -6.30
N LEU A 243 -18.57 -22.64 -5.44
CA LEU A 243 -18.95 -24.05 -5.57
C LEU A 243 -19.74 -24.28 -6.88
N PRO A 244 -19.72 -25.51 -7.43
CA PRO A 244 -20.61 -25.89 -8.52
C PRO A 244 -22.06 -25.55 -8.17
N LEU A 245 -22.86 -25.19 -9.18
CA LEU A 245 -24.29 -25.05 -8.96
C LEU A 245 -24.82 -26.42 -8.52
N GLU A 246 -25.56 -26.46 -7.42
CA GLU A 246 -26.34 -27.65 -7.09
C GLU A 246 -27.35 -27.86 -8.23
N GLU A 247 -27.38 -29.06 -8.80
CA GLU A 247 -28.47 -29.43 -9.70
C GLU A 247 -29.75 -29.45 -8.84
N GLU A 248 -30.68 -28.54 -9.11
CA GLU A 248 -31.98 -28.55 -8.44
C GLU A 248 -32.72 -29.83 -8.86
N ASP A 249 -32.87 -30.78 -7.92
CA ASP A 249 -33.74 -31.96 -8.02
C ASP A 249 -35.23 -31.58 -7.99
#